data_AF-A0A7K2XL57-F1
#
_entry.id   AF-A0A7K2XL57-F1
#
_cell.length_a   1.000
_cell.length_b   1.000
_cell.length_c   1.000
_cell.angle_alpha   90.00
_cell.angle_beta   90.00
_cell.angle_gamma   90.00
#
_symmetry.space_group_name_H-M   'P 1'
#
loop_
_entity.id
_entity.type
_entity.pdbx_description
1 polymer ?
#
loop_
_entity_poly.entity_id
_entity_poly.type
_entity_poly.pdbx_seq_one_letter_code
_entity_poly.pdbx_strand_id
1 'polypeptide(L)'
;MAIGATVALTAVLAAASGSVAADTPAPRTAGVEVEIPGPEEGTFAGSGHTHVPPEGRNRMSSRLTSPEAAADGEVTKAVDNGPSADRLDIVVVGDGYTLAELPRFHADAQRKWAELTAVEPYSTYRGLFNVWTV
;
A
#
# COMPACT_ATOMS: atom_id res chain seq x y z
N MET A 1 -73.32 46.85 -38.18
CA MET A 1 -73.10 47.86 -37.13
C MET A 1 -73.57 47.22 -35.83
N ALA A 2 -72.79 46.92 -34.79
CA ALA A 2 -71.38 47.02 -34.47
C ALA A 2 -71.20 46.14 -33.19
N ILE A 3 -70.08 45.41 -33.05
CA ILE A 3 -69.34 45.05 -31.80
C ILE A 3 -70.16 44.29 -30.72
N GLY A 4 -69.76 43.17 -30.10
CA GLY A 4 -68.49 42.50 -29.84
C GLY A 4 -68.65 41.60 -28.59
N ALA A 5 -67.53 41.12 -28.06
CA ALA A 5 -67.33 40.38 -26.80
C ALA A 5 -67.39 38.84 -26.86
N THR A 6 -66.22 38.29 -27.21
CA THR A 6 -65.70 36.98 -26.78
C THR A 6 -65.72 36.82 -25.26
N VAL A 7 -66.22 35.67 -24.78
CA VAL A 7 -65.96 35.16 -23.42
C VAL A 7 -65.33 33.77 -23.57
N ALA A 8 -64.06 33.68 -23.21
CA ALA A 8 -63.31 32.43 -23.13
C ALA A 8 -63.65 31.74 -21.80
N LEU A 9 -64.12 30.49 -21.84
CA LEU A 9 -64.27 29.65 -20.66
C LEU A 9 -63.05 28.72 -20.58
N THR A 10 -62.12 29.03 -19.69
CA THR A 10 -60.97 28.18 -19.36
C THR A 10 -61.39 27.09 -18.38
N ALA A 11 -61.34 25.83 -18.82
CA ALA A 11 -61.45 24.67 -17.94
C ALA A 11 -60.05 24.24 -17.48
N VAL A 12 -59.72 24.47 -16.22
CA VAL A 12 -58.52 23.92 -15.59
C VAL A 12 -58.87 22.54 -15.04
N LEU A 13 -58.36 21.49 -15.68
CA LEU A 13 -58.41 20.12 -15.17
C LEU A 13 -57.11 19.87 -14.37
N ALA A 14 -57.21 19.88 -13.04
CA ALA A 14 -56.10 19.57 -12.15
C ALA A 14 -55.83 18.05 -12.18
N ALA A 15 -54.77 17.65 -12.90
CA ALA A 15 -54.27 16.29 -12.88
C ALA A 15 -53.58 16.01 -11.53
N ALA A 16 -54.21 15.21 -10.68
CA ALA A 16 -53.57 14.64 -9.50
C ALA A 16 -52.48 13.66 -9.96
N SER A 17 -51.22 14.13 -9.94
CA SER A 17 -50.07 13.27 -10.20
C SER A 17 -49.77 12.47 -8.94
N GLY A 18 -50.24 11.22 -8.90
CA GLY A 18 -49.75 10.23 -7.96
C GLY A 18 -48.30 9.89 -8.30
N SER A 19 -47.36 10.53 -7.60
CA SER A 19 -45.96 10.10 -7.62
C SER A 19 -45.81 9.00 -6.58
N VAL A 20 -45.79 7.74 -7.02
CA VAL A 20 -45.11 6.71 -6.27
C VAL A 20 -43.63 7.08 -6.30
N ALA A 21 -43.12 7.58 -5.18
CA ALA A 21 -41.68 7.71 -5.00
C ALA A 21 -41.11 6.29 -5.14
N ALA A 22 -40.55 6.00 -6.31
CA ALA A 22 -39.67 4.86 -6.47
C ALA A 22 -38.57 5.05 -5.42
N ASP A 23 -38.57 4.20 -4.42
CA ASP A 23 -37.46 4.07 -3.47
C ASP A 23 -36.23 3.77 -4.34
N THR A 24 -35.47 4.83 -4.62
CA THR A 24 -34.26 4.73 -5.41
C THR A 24 -33.29 4.03 -4.47
N PRO A 25 -32.84 2.80 -4.75
CA PRO A 25 -31.82 2.20 -3.92
C PRO A 25 -30.62 3.12 -4.05
N ALA A 26 -30.28 3.80 -2.96
CA ALA A 26 -29.04 4.57 -2.88
C ALA A 26 -27.91 3.64 -3.37
N PRO A 27 -26.95 4.15 -4.16
CA PRO A 27 -25.83 3.33 -4.60
C PRO A 27 -25.15 2.76 -3.35
N ARG A 28 -25.35 1.47 -3.11
CA ARG A 28 -24.73 0.76 -1.99
C ARG A 28 -23.27 0.52 -2.32
N THR A 29 -22.50 1.58 -2.30
CA THR A 29 -21.04 1.54 -2.16
C THR A 29 -20.70 1.63 -0.67
N ALA A 30 -21.40 0.86 0.17
CA ALA A 30 -21.10 0.81 1.59
C ALA A 30 -19.87 -0.09 1.74
N GLY A 31 -18.70 0.51 2.02
CA GLY A 31 -17.51 -0.24 2.40
C GLY A 31 -17.80 -1.16 3.59
N VAL A 32 -17.00 -2.21 3.75
CA VAL A 32 -17.07 -3.05 4.95
C VAL A 32 -16.57 -2.20 6.11
N GLU A 33 -17.41 -1.97 7.10
CA GLU A 33 -17.00 -1.33 8.35
C GLU A 33 -16.16 -2.34 9.14
N VAL A 34 -14.93 -1.95 9.45
CA VAL A 34 -13.99 -2.74 10.25
C VAL A 34 -13.61 -1.95 11.50
N GLU A 35 -13.58 -2.65 12.62
CA GLU A 35 -13.08 -2.11 13.88
C GLU A 35 -11.55 -2.18 13.88
N ILE A 36 -10.90 -1.07 14.19
CA ILE A 36 -9.47 -0.98 14.49
C ILE A 36 -9.33 -1.04 16.01
N PRO A 37 -8.78 -2.15 16.55
CA PRO A 37 -8.69 -2.36 17.99
C PRO A 37 -7.88 -1.24 18.67
N GLY A 38 -8.44 -0.69 19.74
CA GLY A 38 -7.82 0.33 20.58
C GLY A 38 -8.71 0.68 21.77
N PRO A 39 -8.33 1.64 22.62
CA PRO A 39 -9.14 2.04 23.76
C PRO A 39 -10.52 2.51 23.28
N GLU A 40 -11.58 2.19 24.03
CA GLU A 40 -12.98 2.36 23.60
C GLU A 40 -13.38 3.82 23.32
N GLU A 41 -12.57 4.78 23.79
CA GLU A 41 -12.71 6.22 23.54
C GLU A 41 -11.88 6.74 22.33
N GLY A 42 -11.26 5.86 21.54
CA GLY A 42 -10.68 6.19 20.22
C GLY A 42 -9.44 7.10 20.24
N THR A 43 -8.77 7.24 21.39
CA THR A 43 -7.71 8.25 21.59
C THR A 43 -6.34 7.89 21.03
N PHE A 44 -6.13 6.67 20.51
CA PHE A 44 -4.86 6.25 19.89
C PHE A 44 -4.98 6.11 18.37
N ALA A 45 -3.92 6.54 17.67
CA ALA A 45 -3.77 6.65 16.22
C ALA A 45 -4.48 5.56 15.39
N GLY A 46 -5.72 5.84 14.99
CA GLY A 46 -6.50 5.00 14.07
C GLY A 46 -7.47 4.03 14.75
N SER A 47 -7.62 4.04 16.07
CA SER A 47 -8.60 3.20 16.79
C SER A 47 -10.04 3.62 16.49
N GLY A 48 -10.98 2.67 16.43
CA GLY A 48 -12.41 2.93 16.15
C GLY A 48 -12.90 2.24 14.87
N HIS A 49 -13.95 2.76 14.24
CA HIS A 49 -14.54 2.14 13.04
C HIS A 49 -14.05 2.84 11.77
N THR A 50 -13.67 2.06 10.75
CA THR A 50 -13.34 2.60 9.43
C THR A 50 -14.00 1.79 8.34
N HIS A 51 -14.40 2.43 7.25
CA HIS A 51 -14.91 1.74 6.08
C HIS A 51 -13.77 1.40 5.13
N VAL A 52 -13.56 0.11 4.89
CA VAL A 52 -12.66 -0.37 3.84
C VAL A 52 -13.46 -0.78 2.60
N PRO A 53 -12.94 -0.55 1.37
CA PRO A 53 -13.55 -1.12 0.18
C PRO A 53 -13.71 -2.66 0.35
N PRO A 54 -14.87 -3.23 0.00
CA PRO A 54 -15.15 -4.67 0.18
C PRO A 54 -14.20 -5.53 -0.65
N GLU A 55 -13.80 -4.99 -1.79
CA GLU A 55 -12.73 -5.49 -2.62
C GLU A 55 -11.45 -5.02 -1.94
N GLY A 56 -10.95 -5.83 -1.00
CA GLY A 56 -9.60 -5.64 -0.48
C GLY A 56 -8.69 -5.39 -1.68
N ARG A 57 -7.74 -4.45 -1.55
CA ARG A 57 -6.75 -4.18 -2.61
C ARG A 57 -5.83 -5.40 -2.72
N ASN A 58 -6.36 -6.52 -3.21
CA ASN A 58 -5.60 -7.63 -3.75
C ASN A 58 -5.04 -7.14 -5.09
N ARG A 59 -4.20 -6.11 -5.00
CA ARG A 59 -3.26 -5.83 -6.06
C ARG A 59 -2.35 -7.04 -6.00
N MET A 60 -2.60 -8.02 -6.88
CA MET A 60 -1.60 -9.03 -7.20
C MET A 60 -0.28 -8.27 -7.25
N SER A 61 0.68 -8.66 -6.40
CA SER A 61 2.02 -8.07 -6.42
C SER A 61 2.40 -7.93 -7.88
N SER A 62 2.80 -6.71 -8.30
CA SER A 62 3.13 -6.46 -9.70
C SER A 62 4.04 -7.59 -10.12
N ARG A 63 3.64 -8.39 -11.13
CA ARG A 63 4.48 -9.51 -11.55
C ARG A 63 5.83 -8.93 -11.92
N LEU A 64 6.89 -9.49 -11.36
CA LEU A 64 8.24 -9.14 -11.75
C LEU A 64 8.35 -9.29 -13.27
N THR A 65 8.99 -8.32 -13.91
CA THR A 65 9.44 -8.47 -15.28
C THR A 65 10.47 -9.61 -15.35
N SER A 66 10.66 -10.21 -16.52
CA SER A 66 11.68 -11.27 -16.70
C SER A 66 13.08 -10.91 -16.17
N PRO A 67 13.63 -9.69 -16.39
CA PRO A 67 14.92 -9.32 -15.82
C PRO A 67 14.88 -9.15 -14.29
N GLU A 68 13.79 -8.65 -13.72
CA GLU A 68 13.64 -8.57 -12.26
C GLU A 68 13.59 -9.95 -11.63
N ALA A 69 12.83 -10.88 -12.22
CA ALA A 69 12.76 -12.26 -11.74
C ALA A 69 14.10 -13.02 -11.90
N ALA A 70 14.93 -12.64 -12.87
CA ALA A 70 16.25 -13.23 -13.06
C ALA A 70 17.29 -12.68 -12.07
N ALA A 71 17.12 -11.44 -11.61
CA ALA A 71 17.99 -10.81 -10.62
C ALA A 71 17.51 -11.05 -9.17
N ASP A 72 16.25 -11.44 -8.98
CA ASP A 72 15.67 -11.73 -7.68
C ASP A 72 16.42 -12.86 -6.97
N GLY A 73 16.84 -12.60 -5.73
CA GLY A 73 17.61 -13.56 -4.94
C GLY A 73 19.07 -13.75 -5.36
N GLU A 74 19.63 -12.89 -6.22
CA GLU A 74 21.05 -12.94 -6.58
C GLU A 74 21.94 -12.69 -5.35
N VAL A 75 22.75 -13.68 -5.00
CA VAL A 75 23.58 -13.63 -3.79
C VAL A 75 24.99 -13.16 -4.13
N THR A 76 25.36 -11.98 -3.63
CA THR A 76 26.71 -11.42 -3.82
C THR A 76 27.45 -11.33 -2.49
N LYS A 77 28.73 -11.75 -2.47
CA LYS A 77 29.58 -11.58 -1.28
C LYS A 77 30.14 -10.16 -1.22
N ALA A 78 29.71 -9.39 -0.23
CA ALA A 78 30.15 -8.01 -0.01
C ALA A 78 31.44 -7.92 0.83
N VAL A 79 31.67 -8.87 1.74
CA VAL A 79 32.90 -8.99 2.54
C VAL A 79 33.30 -10.45 2.63
N ASP A 80 34.56 -10.74 2.28
CA ASP A 80 35.14 -12.08 2.35
C ASP A 80 36.33 -12.12 3.31
N ASN A 81 36.15 -12.79 4.43
CA ASN A 81 37.19 -13.03 5.42
C ASN A 81 37.58 -14.52 5.53
N GLY A 82 37.09 -15.35 4.61
CA GLY A 82 37.40 -16.78 4.56
C GLY A 82 36.18 -17.69 4.38
N PRO A 83 36.37 -19.01 4.51
CA PRO A 83 35.29 -19.99 4.33
C PRO A 83 34.23 -19.85 5.41
N SER A 84 32.95 -20.02 5.02
CA SER A 84 31.79 -19.98 5.92
C SER A 84 31.86 -21.00 7.07
N ALA A 85 32.63 -22.08 6.92
CA ALA A 85 32.84 -23.06 8.00
C ALA A 85 33.56 -22.45 9.22
N ASP A 86 34.36 -21.40 9.02
CA ASP A 86 35.21 -20.79 10.04
C ASP A 86 34.79 -19.35 10.37
N ARG A 87 33.70 -18.85 9.79
CA ARG A 87 33.25 -17.46 9.86
C ARG A 87 31.75 -17.38 10.15
N LEU A 88 31.31 -16.28 10.74
CA LEU A 88 29.89 -15.97 10.86
C LEU A 88 29.41 -15.26 9.59
N ASP A 89 28.44 -15.83 8.91
CA ASP A 89 27.85 -15.22 7.73
C ASP A 89 26.69 -14.29 8.11
N ILE A 90 26.76 -13.04 7.68
CA ILE A 90 25.68 -12.05 7.81
C ILE A 90 25.06 -11.84 6.42
N VAL A 91 23.76 -12.04 6.32
CA VAL A 91 23.00 -11.84 5.08
C VAL A 91 22.17 -10.56 5.21
N VAL A 92 22.40 -9.61 4.30
CA VAL A 92 21.64 -8.38 4.17
C VAL A 92 20.68 -8.52 3.00
N VAL A 93 19.38 -8.36 3.25
CA VAL A 93 18.33 -8.48 2.22
C VAL A 93 17.89 -7.08 1.80
N GLY A 94 17.90 -6.81 0.50
CA GLY A 94 17.44 -5.55 -0.09
C GLY A 94 15.93 -5.47 -0.20
N ASP A 95 15.25 -5.09 0.88
CA ASP A 95 13.79 -4.88 0.83
C ASP A 95 13.46 -3.52 0.19
N GLY A 96 12.54 -3.52 -0.78
CA GLY A 96 12.04 -2.32 -1.44
C GLY A 96 12.97 -1.68 -2.48
N TYR A 97 14.12 -2.29 -2.80
CA TYR A 97 14.98 -1.82 -3.89
C TYR A 97 14.50 -2.36 -5.24
N THR A 98 14.41 -1.48 -6.24
CA THR A 98 14.14 -1.91 -7.62
C THR A 98 15.40 -2.45 -8.30
N LEU A 99 15.24 -3.13 -9.44
CA LEU A 99 16.36 -3.63 -10.25
C LEU A 99 17.38 -2.53 -10.59
N ALA A 100 16.90 -1.31 -10.89
CA ALA A 100 17.76 -0.17 -11.22
C ALA A 100 18.52 0.38 -10.00
N GLU A 101 18.13 -0.02 -8.79
CA GLU A 101 18.68 0.47 -7.53
C GLU A 101 19.57 -0.55 -6.82
N LEU A 102 19.74 -1.76 -7.36
CA LEU A 102 20.66 -2.77 -6.83
C LEU A 102 22.08 -2.22 -6.56
N PRO A 103 22.69 -1.39 -7.44
CA PRO A 103 23.99 -0.80 -7.14
C PRO A 103 23.98 0.08 -5.88
N ARG A 104 22.87 0.78 -5.62
CA ARG A 104 22.67 1.59 -4.42
C ARG A 104 22.50 0.70 -3.19
N PHE A 105 21.73 -0.38 -3.31
CA PHE A 105 21.59 -1.39 -2.25
C PHE A 105 22.94 -1.94 -1.79
N HIS A 106 23.79 -2.39 -2.71
CA HIS A 106 25.11 -2.93 -2.34
C HIS A 106 25.98 -1.88 -1.63
N ALA A 107 25.95 -0.62 -2.08
CA ALA A 107 26.65 0.48 -1.44
C ALA A 107 26.10 0.79 -0.04
N ASP A 108 24.78 0.77 0.12
CA ASP A 108 24.10 1.00 1.40
C ASP A 108 24.42 -0.13 2.40
N ALA A 109 24.42 -1.39 1.95
CA ALA A 109 24.82 -2.55 2.76
C ALA A 109 26.27 -2.44 3.24
N GLN A 110 27.20 -2.05 2.36
CA GLN A 110 28.60 -1.83 2.75
C GLN A 110 28.75 -0.68 3.75
N ARG A 111 28.03 0.43 3.55
CA ARG A 111 28.04 1.56 4.49
C ARG A 111 27.51 1.12 5.85
N LYS A 112 26.39 0.39 5.88
CA LYS A 112 25.80 -0.10 7.14
C LYS A 112 26.72 -1.08 7.86
N TRP A 113 27.37 -1.97 7.11
CA TRP A 113 28.38 -2.87 7.68
C TRP A 113 29.57 -2.11 8.28
N ALA A 114 30.04 -1.05 7.60
CA ALA A 114 31.11 -0.21 8.11
C ALA A 114 30.71 0.49 9.43
N GLU A 115 29.49 1.00 9.52
CA GLU A 115 28.95 1.58 10.77
C GLU A 115 28.87 0.56 11.91
N LEU A 116 28.31 -0.63 11.63
CA LEU A 116 28.14 -1.68 12.63
C LEU A 116 29.50 -2.17 13.17
N THR A 117 30.49 -2.29 12.30
CA THR A 117 31.83 -2.76 12.67
C THR A 117 32.74 -1.64 13.17
N ALA A 118 32.26 -0.40 13.25
CA ALA A 118 33.01 0.70 13.87
C ALA A 118 32.88 0.72 15.40
N VAL A 119 31.99 -0.09 15.99
CA VAL A 119 31.79 -0.16 17.44
C VAL A 119 32.32 -1.47 18.01
N GLU A 120 32.80 -1.42 19.25
CA GLU A 120 33.18 -2.63 19.98
C GLU A 120 31.93 -3.43 20.41
N PRO A 121 32.00 -4.77 20.44
CA PRO A 121 33.17 -5.62 20.17
C PRO A 121 33.39 -5.96 18.68
N TYR A 122 32.53 -5.49 17.76
CA TYR A 122 32.55 -5.90 16.36
C TYR A 122 33.78 -5.42 15.59
N SER A 123 34.32 -4.26 15.96
CA SER A 123 35.59 -3.74 15.43
C SER A 123 36.73 -4.74 15.64
N THR A 124 36.95 -5.18 16.90
CA THR A 124 37.98 -6.18 17.24
C THR A 124 37.81 -7.49 16.47
N TYR A 125 36.57 -7.95 16.31
CA TYR A 125 36.26 -9.24 15.70
C TYR A 125 35.84 -9.16 14.23
N ARG A 126 36.06 -8.04 13.53
CA ARG A 126 35.56 -7.83 12.16
C ARG A 126 35.98 -8.94 11.19
N GLY A 127 37.17 -9.51 11.36
CA GLY A 127 37.69 -10.61 10.55
C GLY A 127 36.99 -11.96 10.76
N LEU A 128 36.09 -12.09 11.74
CA LEU A 128 35.31 -13.32 11.96
C LEU A 128 34.03 -13.36 11.14
N PHE A 129 33.66 -12.28 10.46
CA PHE A 129 32.39 -12.18 9.74
C PHE A 129 32.57 -12.15 8.23
N ASN A 130 31.71 -12.84 7.50
CA ASN A 130 31.46 -12.60 6.09
C ASN A 130 30.16 -11.82 5.93
N VAL A 131 30.04 -11.04 4.86
CA VAL A 131 28.80 -10.31 4.56
C VAL A 131 28.35 -10.65 3.15
N TRP A 132 27.07 -10.99 3.05
CA TRP A 132 26.37 -11.33 1.82
C TRP A 132 25.22 -10.37 1.60
N THR A 133 24.94 -10.05 0.35
CA THR A 133 23.79 -9.24 -0.06
C THR A 133 22.90 -10.06 -0.97
N VAL A 134 21.58 -9.98 -0.74
CA VAL A 134 20.52 -10.67 -1.49
C VAL A 134 19.45 -9.67 -1.87
#